data_AF-A0A935JZR6-F1
#
_entry.id   AF-A0A935JZR6-F1
#
_cell.length_a   1.000
_cell.length_b   1.000
_cell.length_c   1.000
_cell.angle_alpha   90.00
_cell.angle_beta   90.00
_cell.angle_gamma   90.00
#
_symmetry.space_group_name_H-M   'P 1'
#
loop_
_entity.id
_entity.type
_entity.pdbx_description
1 polymer ?
#
loop_
_entity_poly.entity_id
_entity_poly.type
_entity_poly.pdbx_seq_one_letter_code
_entity_poly.pdbx_strand_id
1 'polypeptide(L)'
;MHYANQGKHIEYTKPQARLSESFSGEKVKIRGLAGSGKTTVLAMRAVNAHKRHGSSVLILTYNLTLCMYIKDKISEVREDFSWSSFEIINYHKFMTFALNEAGVEIEIDENAENFETQLDTKYYSNTNVFLNSNFAEIRHHIDR
;
A
#
# COMPACT_ATOMS: atom_id res chain seq x y z
N MET A 1 -13.75 9.49 9.06
CA MET A 1 -13.53 8.69 10.28
C MET A 1 -14.18 7.32 10.09
N HIS A 2 -13.58 6.26 10.61
CA HIS A 2 -14.17 4.93 10.76
C HIS A 2 -14.26 4.60 12.25
N TYR A 3 -15.41 4.10 12.71
CA TYR A 3 -15.64 3.73 14.10
C TYR A 3 -15.77 2.22 14.25
N ALA A 4 -15.36 1.68 15.40
CA ALA A 4 -15.32 0.26 15.67
C ALA A 4 -16.69 -0.42 15.50
N ASN A 5 -17.80 0.28 15.79
CA ASN A 5 -19.15 -0.25 15.60
C ASN A 5 -19.58 -0.38 14.12
N GLN A 6 -18.85 0.22 13.18
CA GLN A 6 -19.08 0.08 11.73
C GLN A 6 -18.40 -1.19 11.17
N GLY A 7 -17.40 -1.72 11.88
CA GLY A 7 -16.73 -2.97 11.53
C GLY A 7 -17.57 -4.21 11.83
N LYS A 8 -17.07 -5.36 11.39
CA LYS A 8 -17.73 -6.67 11.59
C LYS A 8 -16.96 -7.49 12.63
N HIS A 9 -17.66 -8.38 13.31
CA HIS A 9 -16.97 -9.40 14.10
C HIS A 9 -16.31 -10.41 13.15
N ILE A 10 -14.98 -10.51 13.22
CA ILE A 10 -14.19 -11.45 12.42
C ILE A 10 -13.53 -12.42 13.39
N GLU A 11 -13.83 -13.70 13.24
CA GLU A 11 -13.17 -14.77 14.00
C GLU A 11 -11.87 -15.17 13.28
N TYR A 12 -10.75 -14.70 13.80
CA TYR A 12 -9.44 -15.06 13.27
C TYR A 12 -8.98 -16.41 13.83
N THR A 13 -8.51 -17.29 12.95
CA THR A 13 -7.77 -18.47 13.40
C THR A 13 -6.48 -18.05 14.13
N LYS A 14 -5.94 -18.92 15.00
CA LYS A 14 -4.69 -18.62 15.73
C LYS A 14 -3.54 -18.14 14.81
N PRO A 15 -3.29 -18.77 13.64
CA PRO A 15 -2.27 -18.27 12.71
C PRO A 15 -2.61 -16.90 12.12
N GLN A 16 -3.87 -16.65 11.76
CA GLN A 16 -4.30 -15.36 11.21
C GLN A 16 -4.16 -14.24 12.24
N ALA A 17 -4.54 -14.47 13.49
CA ALA A 17 -4.38 -13.51 14.58
C ALA A 17 -2.90 -13.14 14.76
N ARG A 18 -2.02 -14.14 14.89
CA ARG A 18 -0.56 -13.94 14.99
C ARG A 18 0.00 -13.18 13.78
N LEU A 19 -0.41 -13.54 12.56
CA LEU A 19 0.05 -12.88 11.35
C LEU A 19 -0.54 -11.47 11.16
N SER A 20 -1.59 -11.12 11.91
CA SER A 20 -2.17 -9.77 11.92
C SER A 20 -1.45 -8.83 12.87
N GLU A 21 -0.56 -9.31 13.74
CA GLU A 21 0.29 -8.46 14.55
C GLU A 21 1.31 -7.72 13.68
N SER A 22 1.76 -6.55 14.15
CA SER A 22 2.73 -5.70 13.46
C SER A 22 3.89 -5.40 14.39
N PHE A 23 5.11 -5.63 13.94
CA PHE A 23 6.34 -5.35 14.69
C PHE A 23 7.25 -4.39 13.94
N SER A 24 8.02 -3.58 14.68
CA SER A 24 8.93 -2.60 14.07
C SER A 24 10.06 -3.29 13.32
N GLY A 25 10.38 -2.82 12.11
CA GLY A 25 11.46 -3.36 11.27
C GLY A 25 11.20 -4.76 10.68
N GLU A 26 10.03 -5.35 10.90
CA GLU A 26 9.72 -6.71 10.47
C GLU A 26 9.43 -6.80 8.97
N LYS A 27 10.01 -7.81 8.30
CA LYS A 27 9.69 -8.19 6.91
C LYS A 27 9.03 -9.56 6.90
N VAL A 28 7.74 -9.61 6.56
CA VAL A 28 6.95 -10.85 6.59
C VAL A 28 6.39 -11.18 5.21
N LYS A 29 6.51 -12.44 4.80
CA LYS A 29 5.81 -12.98 3.62
C LYS A 29 4.71 -13.94 4.06
N ILE A 30 3.46 -13.54 3.87
CA ILE A 30 2.28 -14.36 4.17
C ILE A 30 1.89 -15.17 2.93
N ARG A 31 1.83 -16.50 3.05
CA ARG A 31 1.42 -17.41 1.97
C ARG A 31 0.27 -18.31 2.45
N GLY A 32 -0.56 -18.76 1.52
CA GLY A 32 -1.66 -19.67 1.81
C GLY A 32 -2.55 -19.89 0.58
N LEU A 33 -3.34 -20.96 0.60
CA LEU A 33 -4.27 -21.33 -0.47
C LEU A 33 -5.25 -20.20 -0.79
N ALA A 34 -5.88 -20.25 -1.97
CA ALA A 34 -7.02 -19.37 -2.27
C ALA A 34 -8.10 -19.51 -1.18
N GLY A 35 -8.74 -18.39 -0.80
CA GLY A 35 -9.74 -18.40 0.26
C GLY A 35 -9.21 -18.46 1.71
N SER A 36 -7.90 -18.61 1.95
CA SER A 36 -7.31 -18.67 3.31
C SER A 36 -7.38 -17.37 4.14
N GLY A 37 -8.05 -16.32 3.65
CA GLY A 37 -8.23 -15.06 4.39
C GLY A 37 -7.00 -14.14 4.41
N LYS A 38 -6.06 -14.28 3.47
CA LYS A 38 -4.84 -13.45 3.39
C LYS A 38 -5.14 -11.94 3.42
N THR A 39 -6.14 -11.49 2.66
CA THR A 39 -6.49 -10.06 2.62
C THR A 39 -7.12 -9.60 3.93
N THR A 40 -7.89 -10.44 4.61
CA THR A 40 -8.44 -10.16 5.94
C THR A 40 -7.34 -9.98 6.98
N VAL A 41 -6.29 -10.83 6.92
CA VAL A 41 -5.09 -10.68 7.76
C VAL A 41 -4.35 -9.39 7.43
N LEU A 42 -4.18 -9.07 6.15
CA LEU A 42 -3.52 -7.84 5.71
C LEU A 42 -4.25 -6.58 6.20
N ALA A 43 -5.58 -6.56 6.14
CA ALA A 43 -6.39 -5.44 6.63
C ALA A 43 -6.23 -5.22 8.14
N MET A 44 -6.36 -6.27 8.95
CA MET A 44 -6.12 -6.18 10.39
C MET A 44 -4.67 -5.78 10.71
N ARG A 45 -3.70 -6.32 9.96
CA ARG A 45 -2.29 -5.96 10.11
C ARG A 45 -2.01 -4.50 9.81
N ALA A 46 -2.65 -3.92 8.79
CA ALA A 46 -2.54 -2.51 8.48
C ALA A 46 -3.09 -1.64 9.61
N VAL A 47 -4.28 -1.97 10.14
CA VAL A 47 -4.86 -1.25 11.28
C VAL A 47 -3.97 -1.36 12.52
N ASN A 48 -3.45 -2.55 12.82
CA ASN A 48 -2.51 -2.76 13.92
C ASN A 48 -1.19 -2.00 13.73
N ALA A 49 -0.69 -1.89 12.49
CA ALA A 49 0.49 -1.07 12.18
C ALA A 49 0.21 0.40 12.50
N HIS A 50 -0.88 0.96 11.97
CA HIS A 50 -1.28 2.34 12.25
C HIS A 50 -1.43 2.59 13.76
N LYS A 51 -2.14 1.70 14.49
CA LYS A 51 -2.28 1.80 15.96
C LYS A 51 -0.94 1.75 16.68
N ARG A 52 0.03 0.96 16.19
CA ARG A 52 1.34 0.80 16.82
C ARG A 52 2.23 2.04 16.66
N HIS A 53 2.28 2.65 15.47
CA HIS A 53 3.24 3.73 15.19
C HIS A 53 2.59 5.12 14.96
N GLY A 54 1.27 5.23 14.91
CA GLY A 54 0.52 6.48 14.76
C GLY A 54 0.60 7.14 13.37
N SER A 55 1.57 6.78 12.55
CA SER A 55 1.75 7.30 11.18
C SER A 55 0.87 6.58 10.14
N SER A 56 0.81 7.13 8.94
CA SER A 56 0.10 6.52 7.80
C SER A 56 0.71 5.19 7.36
N VAL A 57 -0.14 4.31 6.81
CA VAL A 57 0.23 2.99 6.28
C VAL A 57 0.00 2.96 4.77
N LEU A 58 1.05 2.68 4.01
CA LEU A 58 1.00 2.49 2.56
C LEU A 58 0.71 1.03 2.21
N ILE A 59 -0.29 0.79 1.37
CA ILE A 59 -0.65 -0.51 0.81
C ILE A 59 -0.64 -0.41 -0.71
N LEU A 60 0.30 -1.14 -1.33
CA LEU A 60 0.45 -1.20 -2.78
C LEU A 60 -0.16 -2.48 -3.34
N THR A 61 -0.84 -2.36 -4.48
CA THR A 61 -1.35 -3.51 -5.24
C THR A 61 -1.11 -3.34 -6.74
N TYR A 62 -1.26 -4.40 -7.52
CA TYR A 62 -1.19 -4.31 -8.98
C TYR A 62 -2.49 -3.74 -9.58
N ASN A 63 -3.64 -4.37 -9.27
CA ASN A 63 -4.92 -4.02 -9.87
C ASN A 63 -5.70 -2.98 -9.06
N LEU A 64 -6.34 -2.03 -9.74
CA LEU A 64 -7.23 -1.05 -9.10
C LEU A 64 -8.36 -1.74 -8.31
N THR A 65 -8.97 -2.79 -8.86
CA THR A 65 -10.02 -3.58 -8.18
C THR A 65 -9.56 -4.15 -6.84
N LEU A 66 -8.28 -4.55 -6.72
CA LEU A 66 -7.73 -5.03 -5.46
C LEU A 66 -7.58 -3.90 -4.43
N CYS A 67 -7.31 -2.67 -4.88
CA CYS A 67 -7.32 -1.50 -3.99
C CYS A 67 -8.72 -1.30 -3.37
N MET A 68 -9.77 -1.35 -4.19
CA MET A 68 -11.16 -1.25 -3.68
C MET A 68 -11.47 -2.39 -2.71
N TYR A 69 -11.12 -3.62 -3.08
CA TYR A 69 -11.35 -4.78 -2.22
C TYR A 69 -10.61 -4.69 -0.88
N ILE A 70 -9.38 -4.17 -0.85
CA ILE A 70 -8.64 -3.96 0.41
C ILE A 70 -9.28 -2.86 1.24
N LYS A 71 -9.76 -1.77 0.63
CA LYS A 71 -10.52 -0.72 1.34
C LYS A 71 -11.75 -1.32 2.03
N ASP A 72 -12.49 -2.16 1.32
CA ASP A 72 -13.63 -2.88 1.90
C ASP A 72 -13.19 -3.79 3.04
N LYS A 73 -12.04 -4.47 2.94
CA LYS A 73 -11.53 -5.30 4.05
C LYS A 73 -11.05 -4.52 5.26
N ILE A 74 -10.55 -3.31 5.08
CA ILE A 74 -10.20 -2.43 6.20
C ILE A 74 -11.46 -1.90 6.89
N SER A 75 -12.53 -1.57 6.14
CA SER A 75 -13.80 -1.14 6.74
C SER A 75 -14.50 -2.24 7.55
N GLU A 76 -14.14 -3.52 7.32
CA GLU A 76 -14.63 -4.62 8.15
C GLU A 76 -13.92 -4.74 9.50
N VAL A 77 -12.79 -4.05 9.71
CA VAL A 77 -12.02 -4.13 10.96
C VAL A 77 -12.74 -3.34 12.06
N ARG A 78 -13.00 -4.00 13.20
CA ARG A 78 -13.72 -3.44 14.35
C ARG A 78 -12.85 -2.53 15.23
N GLU A 79 -12.33 -1.46 14.65
CA GLU A 79 -11.43 -0.50 15.29
C GLU A 79 -11.74 0.95 14.88
N ASP A 80 -11.34 1.91 15.73
CA ASP A 80 -11.42 3.34 15.43
C ASP A 80 -10.17 3.80 14.66
N PHE A 81 -10.35 4.45 13.51
CA PHE A 81 -9.24 5.01 12.74
C PHE A 81 -9.70 6.09 11.74
N SER A 82 -8.76 6.93 11.29
CA SER A 82 -9.00 7.81 10.15
C SER A 82 -8.74 7.08 8.84
N TRP A 83 -9.59 7.31 7.83
CA TRP A 83 -9.32 6.83 6.46
C TRP A 83 -8.09 7.49 5.84
N SER A 84 -7.74 8.70 6.27
CA SER A 84 -6.51 9.39 5.84
C SER A 84 -5.24 8.70 6.34
N SER A 85 -5.34 7.78 7.30
CA SER A 85 -4.22 6.99 7.80
C SER A 85 -3.81 5.86 6.86
N PHE A 86 -4.57 5.57 5.80
CA PHE A 86 -4.30 4.47 4.88
C PHE A 86 -4.21 4.97 3.44
N GLU A 87 -3.02 4.86 2.86
CA GLU A 87 -2.82 5.09 1.44
C GLU A 87 -2.90 3.74 0.71
N ILE A 88 -4.01 3.48 0.01
CA ILE A 88 -4.25 2.22 -0.70
C ILE A 88 -4.35 2.52 -2.19
N ILE A 89 -3.29 2.20 -2.92
CA ILE A 89 -3.09 2.63 -4.29
C ILE A 89 -2.43 1.53 -5.13
N ASN A 90 -2.61 1.60 -6.45
CA ASN A 90 -1.84 0.73 -7.33
C ASN A 90 -0.40 1.24 -7.49
N TYR A 91 0.54 0.33 -7.71
CA TYR A 91 1.95 0.69 -7.77
C TYR A 91 2.29 1.63 -8.92
N HIS A 92 1.63 1.54 -10.09
CA HIS A 92 1.87 2.49 -11.18
C HIS A 92 1.60 3.93 -10.77
N LYS A 93 0.43 4.20 -10.19
CA LYS A 93 0.06 5.55 -9.73
C LYS A 93 0.99 6.03 -8.62
N PHE A 94 1.35 5.16 -7.68
CA PHE A 94 2.31 5.49 -6.63
C PHE A 94 3.66 5.88 -7.23
N MET A 95 4.15 5.11 -8.19
CA MET A 95 5.43 5.36 -8.86
C MET A 95 5.40 6.65 -9.65
N THR A 96 4.33 6.93 -10.40
CA THR A 96 4.13 8.21 -11.08
C THR A 96 4.21 9.38 -10.11
N PHE A 97 3.48 9.30 -8.99
CA PHE A 97 3.50 10.34 -7.97
C PHE A 97 4.90 10.51 -7.38
N ALA A 98 5.53 9.42 -6.94
CA ALA A 98 6.86 9.46 -6.34
C ALA A 98 7.94 10.01 -7.28
N LEU A 99 7.87 9.66 -8.57
CA LEU A 99 8.79 10.17 -9.59
C LEU A 99 8.59 11.65 -9.86
N ASN A 100 7.34 12.09 -10.00
CA ASN A 100 7.03 13.51 -10.19
C ASN A 100 7.49 14.35 -8.99
N GLU A 101 7.25 13.89 -7.76
CA GLU A 101 7.75 14.55 -6.55
C GLU A 101 9.28 14.58 -6.47
N ALA A 102 9.96 13.63 -7.12
CA ALA A 102 11.42 13.61 -7.27
C ALA A 102 11.94 14.45 -8.45
N GLY A 103 11.06 15.16 -9.15
CA GLY A 103 11.40 15.97 -10.32
C GLY A 103 11.64 15.17 -11.61
N VAL A 104 11.24 13.90 -11.65
CA VAL A 104 11.27 13.07 -12.86
C VAL A 104 9.94 13.16 -13.57
N GLU A 105 9.92 13.90 -14.68
CA GLU A 105 8.73 14.00 -15.52
C GLU A 105 8.55 12.72 -16.35
N ILE A 106 7.40 12.08 -16.20
CA ILE A 106 7.06 10.88 -16.96
C ILE A 106 6.47 11.30 -18.31
N GLU A 107 7.29 11.17 -19.35
CA GLU A 107 6.85 11.31 -20.73
C GLU A 107 6.14 10.05 -21.20
N ILE A 108 4.92 10.21 -21.73
CA ILE A 108 4.15 9.17 -22.41
C ILE A 108 4.33 9.37 -23.91
N ASP A 109 4.79 8.35 -24.62
CA ASP A 109 4.80 8.37 -26.08
C ASP A 109 3.43 7.96 -26.59
N GLU A 110 2.65 8.91 -27.09
CA GLU A 110 1.30 8.69 -27.62
C GLU A 110 1.25 7.66 -28.76
N ASN A 111 2.38 7.39 -29.42
CA ASN A 111 2.49 6.42 -30.51
C ASN A 111 2.86 5.01 -30.04
N ALA A 112 3.11 4.81 -28.74
CA ALA A 112 3.45 3.50 -28.22
C ALA A 112 2.28 2.52 -28.35
N GLU A 113 2.54 1.36 -28.94
CA GLU A 113 1.54 0.29 -29.04
C GLU A 113 1.06 -0.21 -27.66
N ASN A 114 1.93 -0.11 -26.64
CA ASN A 114 1.62 -0.49 -25.26
C ASN A 114 2.26 0.47 -24.25
N PHE A 115 1.45 1.41 -23.76
CA PHE A 115 1.85 2.39 -22.76
C PHE A 115 2.33 1.74 -21.45
N GLU A 116 1.71 0.64 -21.00
CA GLU A 116 2.07 0.01 -19.72
C GLU A 116 3.48 -0.58 -19.78
N THR A 117 3.79 -1.33 -20.85
CA THR A 117 5.12 -1.90 -21.07
C THR A 117 6.19 -0.81 -21.24
N GLN A 118 5.85 0.27 -21.94
CA GLN A 118 6.75 1.40 -22.12
C GLN A 118 7.08 2.06 -20.78
N LEU A 119 6.05 2.42 -20.00
CA LEU A 119 6.21 3.06 -18.70
C LEU A 119 6.97 2.18 -17.72
N ASP A 120 6.68 0.87 -17.74
CA ASP A 120 7.40 -0.09 -16.90
C ASP A 120 8.89 -0.14 -17.27
N THR A 121 9.20 -0.29 -18.55
CA THR A 121 10.59 -0.42 -19.01
C THR A 121 11.38 0.88 -18.84
N LYS A 122 10.80 2.03 -19.21
CA LYS A 122 11.49 3.33 -19.20
C LYS A 122 11.64 3.87 -17.77
N TYR A 123 10.64 3.67 -16.91
CA TYR A 123 10.59 4.29 -15.59
C TYR A 123 10.46 3.29 -14.44
N TYR A 124 9.42 2.45 -14.41
CA TYR A 124 9.07 1.75 -13.17
C TYR A 124 10.02 0.63 -12.77
N SER A 125 10.51 -0.13 -13.75
CA SER A 125 11.50 -1.18 -13.57
C SER A 125 12.94 -0.68 -13.76
N ASN A 126 13.12 0.60 -14.12
CA ASN A 126 14.43 1.19 -14.39
C ASN A 126 15.08 1.73 -13.11
N THR A 127 15.91 0.90 -12.47
CA THR A 127 16.62 1.26 -11.23
C THR A 127 17.51 2.50 -11.36
N ASN A 128 18.01 2.81 -12.55
CA ASN A 128 18.85 4.00 -12.78
C ASN A 128 18.06 5.29 -12.59
N VAL A 129 16.75 5.30 -12.88
CA VAL A 129 15.89 6.45 -12.60
C VAL A 129 15.93 6.73 -11.11
N PHE A 130 15.80 5.72 -10.25
CA PHE A 130 15.82 5.90 -8.80
C PHE A 130 17.17 6.33 -8.23
N LEU A 131 18.28 5.85 -8.81
CA LEU A 131 19.64 6.21 -8.36
C LEU A 131 20.03 7.64 -8.75
N ASN A 132 19.54 8.12 -9.90
CA ASN A 132 19.89 9.44 -10.44
C ASN A 132 18.89 10.53 -10.06
N SER A 133 17.80 10.16 -9.39
CA SER A 133 16.75 11.09 -8.95
C SER A 133 16.95 11.50 -7.49
N ASN A 134 16.43 12.67 -7.13
CA ASN A 134 16.70 13.28 -5.83
C ASN A 134 15.82 12.74 -4.69
N PHE A 135 15.58 11.43 -4.66
CA PHE A 135 14.76 10.77 -3.64
C PHE A 135 15.29 10.97 -2.20
N ALA A 136 16.57 11.32 -2.04
CA ALA A 136 17.19 11.60 -0.76
C ALA A 136 16.75 12.96 -0.15
N GLU A 137 16.47 13.97 -0.98
CA GLU A 137 16.09 15.32 -0.53
C GLU A 137 14.60 15.43 -0.12
N ILE A 138 13.73 14.54 -0.64
CA ILE A 138 12.29 14.50 -0.33
C ILE A 138 12.03 14.21 1.17
N ARG A 139 12.98 13.58 1.86
CA ARG A 139 12.86 13.26 3.30
C ARG A 139 12.64 14.49 4.19
N HIS A 140 13.04 15.69 3.77
CA HIS A 140 12.88 16.90 4.59
C HIS A 140 11.48 17.54 4.56
N HIS A 141 10.55 17.07 3.73
CA HIS A 141 9.19 17.63 3.64
C HIS A 141 8.09 16.80 4.30
N ILE A 142 8.38 15.56 4.69
CA ILE A 142 7.38 14.62 5.25
C ILE A 142 7.41 14.58 6.79
N ASP A 143 8.42 15.18 7.42
CA ASP A 143 8.55 15.32 8.88
C ASP A 143 8.01 16.67 9.43
N ARG A 144 6.97 17.25 8.83
CA ARG A 144 6.26 18.42 9.40
C ARG A 144 4.77 18.16 9.61
#